data_AF-A0A7C2ZLI8-F1
#
_entry.id   AF-A0A7C2ZLI8-F1
#
_cell.length_a   1.000
_cell.length_b   1.000
_cell.length_c   1.000
_cell.angle_alpha   90.00
_cell.angle_beta   90.00
_cell.angle_gamma   90.00
#
_symmetry.space_group_name_H-M   'P 1'
#
loop_
_entity.id
_entity.type
_entity.pdbx_description
1 polymer ?
#
loop_
_entity_poly.entity_id
_entity_poly.type
_entity_poly.pdbx_seq_one_letter_code
_entity_poly.pdbx_strand_id
1 'polypeptide(L)'
;MPEHGRPPVAVVSYLAACLLPGREGPLLGLAWPRPTTWLGWRLRALARGLLELLAADIRRGASLLRRRYGWPPLTQSVTAFAGRLPLYLVASVPEFDYQRADLPPTVRYVGPCLWEGPRGEVPPAWLTDLPADRPLIYVTEGTVHAKAPIVLRAALAGLAGRPVQGVVTTGPQRSPSVLAGAVPPNVRIEQWVPQRWLLERAALVVTTGGSGSVLGALRAGVPLVVVPTAWDQPENAWRVVWSGAGVRLSPRQCTPDRLWRAVERVLGDPAFQANARRLAQAMARYDGPATAAALLETLAARGTVQQEEG
;
A
#
# COMPACT_ATOMS: atom_id res chain seq x y z
N MET A 1 -3.06 37.81 5.12
CA MET A 1 -2.58 37.21 6.39
C MET A 1 -1.15 36.77 6.14
N PRO A 2 -0.16 37.46 6.72
CA PRO A 2 1.26 37.18 6.50
C PRO A 2 1.58 35.73 6.90
N GLU A 3 2.52 35.11 6.20
CA GLU A 3 2.92 33.69 6.38
C GLU A 3 3.61 33.38 7.73
N HIS A 4 3.68 34.35 8.65
CA HIS A 4 4.44 34.24 9.89
C HIS A 4 3.62 33.50 10.95
N GLY A 5 4.22 32.49 11.60
CA GLY A 5 3.65 31.81 12.77
C GLY A 5 2.72 30.61 12.52
N ARG A 6 2.73 30.00 11.32
CA ARG A 6 2.00 28.73 11.14
C ARG A 6 2.75 27.59 11.82
N PRO A 7 2.08 26.74 12.62
CA PRO A 7 2.75 25.59 13.23
C PRO A 7 3.38 24.69 12.16
N PRO A 8 4.57 24.11 12.41
CA PRO A 8 5.19 23.16 11.51
C PRO A 8 4.31 21.91 11.41
N VAL A 9 3.54 21.79 10.33
CA VAL A 9 2.66 20.64 10.08
C VAL A 9 3.23 19.78 8.96
N ALA A 10 3.49 18.51 9.27
CA ALA A 10 3.75 17.48 8.30
C ALA A 10 2.54 16.55 8.19
N VAL A 11 2.23 16.11 6.97
CA VAL A 11 1.24 15.06 6.72
C VAL A 11 1.97 13.87 6.13
N VAL A 12 1.68 12.67 6.63
CA VAL A 12 2.14 11.42 6.04
C VAL A 12 0.96 10.79 5.30
N SER A 13 1.16 10.43 4.04
CA SER A 13 0.16 9.65 3.31
C SER A 13 0.03 8.27 3.95
N TYR A 14 -1.21 7.89 4.26
CA TYR A 14 -1.51 6.56 4.78
C TYR A 14 -1.65 5.50 3.68
N LEU A 15 -1.74 5.92 2.41
CA LEU A 15 -1.60 5.01 1.26
C LEU A 15 -0.11 4.77 0.96
N ALA A 16 0.18 3.66 0.29
CA ALA A 16 1.45 3.44 -0.41
C ALA A 16 1.67 4.39 -1.63
N ALA A 17 1.07 5.58 -1.61
CA ALA A 17 0.97 6.52 -2.73
C ALA A 17 0.55 7.92 -2.28
N CYS A 18 0.68 8.91 -3.16
CA CYS A 18 0.23 10.27 -2.96
C CYS A 18 -1.29 10.40 -3.23
N LEU A 19 -2.03 10.85 -2.21
CA LEU A 19 -3.47 11.08 -2.28
C LEU A 19 -3.87 12.42 -2.92
N LEU A 20 -2.91 13.32 -3.09
CA LEU A 20 -3.22 14.67 -3.55
C LEU A 20 -3.87 14.61 -4.93
N PRO A 21 -4.97 15.35 -5.16
CA PRO A 21 -5.58 15.40 -6.47
C PRO A 21 -4.59 15.97 -7.49
N GLY A 22 -4.77 15.62 -8.75
CA GLY A 22 -3.92 16.11 -9.84
C GLY A 22 -4.41 15.65 -11.21
N ARG A 23 -3.83 16.21 -12.26
CA ARG A 23 -4.09 15.80 -13.64
C ARG A 23 -3.50 14.41 -13.91
N GLU A 24 -2.32 14.12 -13.36
CA GLU A 24 -1.55 12.90 -13.69
C GLU A 24 -1.80 11.74 -12.72
N GLY A 25 -2.16 12.03 -11.46
CA GLY A 25 -2.49 10.99 -10.46
C GLY A 25 -3.88 10.40 -10.64
N PRO A 26 -4.12 9.14 -10.22
CA PRO A 26 -5.39 8.43 -10.40
C PRO A 26 -6.56 9.14 -9.72
N LEU A 27 -7.78 8.90 -10.20
CA LEU A 27 -8.97 9.34 -9.47
C LEU A 27 -9.17 8.41 -8.27
N LEU A 28 -8.90 8.96 -7.08
CA LEU A 28 -9.01 8.25 -5.81
C LEU A 28 -10.37 7.55 -5.67
N GLY A 29 -10.35 6.28 -5.28
CA GLY A 29 -11.51 5.41 -5.09
C GLY A 29 -11.92 4.63 -6.34
N LEU A 30 -11.53 5.11 -7.52
CA LEU A 30 -11.76 4.41 -8.80
C LEU A 30 -10.47 3.83 -9.37
N ALA A 31 -9.31 4.32 -8.90
CA ALA A 31 -7.98 4.03 -9.43
C ALA A 31 -7.91 4.09 -10.96
N TRP A 32 -8.68 5.00 -11.57
CA TRP A 32 -8.80 5.11 -13.02
C TRP A 32 -7.43 5.55 -13.59
N PRO A 33 -6.82 4.77 -14.50
CA PRO A 33 -5.55 5.13 -15.11
C PRO A 33 -5.62 6.46 -15.85
N ARG A 34 -4.46 7.04 -16.17
CA ARG A 34 -4.38 8.26 -16.99
C ARG A 34 -5.07 8.04 -18.34
N PRO A 35 -6.08 8.84 -18.74
CA PRO A 35 -6.74 8.67 -20.03
C PRO A 35 -5.79 9.03 -21.16
N THR A 36 -5.86 8.28 -22.26
CA THR A 36 -5.11 8.54 -23.50
C THR A 36 -5.96 9.28 -24.55
N THR A 37 -7.28 9.33 -24.36
CA THR A 37 -8.23 9.92 -25.32
C THR A 37 -8.92 11.17 -24.76
N TRP A 38 -9.32 12.09 -25.64
CA TRP A 38 -10.02 13.33 -25.27
C TRP A 38 -11.33 13.04 -24.50
N LEU A 39 -12.10 12.04 -24.93
CA LEU A 39 -13.34 11.63 -24.28
C LEU A 39 -13.05 11.07 -22.88
N GLY A 40 -11.98 10.29 -22.73
CA GLY A 40 -11.53 9.79 -21.42
C GLY A 40 -11.15 10.93 -20.47
N TRP A 41 -10.53 12.00 -20.97
CA TRP A 41 -10.27 13.21 -20.19
C TRP A 41 -11.57 13.93 -19.75
N ARG A 42 -12.58 14.02 -20.62
CA ARG A 42 -13.89 14.59 -20.26
C ARG A 42 -14.61 13.75 -19.20
N LEU A 43 -14.67 12.42 -19.38
CA LEU A 43 -15.27 11.52 -18.40
C LEU A 43 -14.56 11.57 -17.06
N ARG A 44 -13.23 11.67 -17.05
CA ARG A 44 -12.43 11.86 -15.83
C ARG A 44 -12.77 13.17 -15.12
N ALA A 45 -12.95 14.27 -15.86
CA ALA A 45 -13.33 15.55 -15.28
C ALA A 45 -14.73 15.48 -14.63
N LEU A 46 -15.70 14.85 -15.30
CA LEU A 46 -17.04 14.61 -14.75
C LEU A 46 -16.99 13.74 -13.49
N ALA A 47 -16.27 12.62 -13.55
CA ALA A 47 -16.10 11.71 -12.40
C ALA A 47 -15.43 12.41 -11.21
N ARG A 48 -14.44 13.28 -11.45
CA ARG A 48 -13.82 14.11 -10.41
C ARG A 48 -14.83 15.05 -9.77
N GLY A 49 -15.63 15.76 -10.56
CA GLY A 49 -16.69 16.63 -10.05
C GLY A 49 -17.69 15.87 -9.18
N LEU A 50 -18.10 14.67 -9.61
CA LEU A 50 -18.97 13.80 -8.82
C LEU A 50 -18.33 13.36 -7.50
N LEU A 51 -17.06 12.93 -7.51
CA LEU A 51 -16.34 12.55 -6.29
C LEU A 51 -16.19 13.74 -5.34
N GLU A 52 -15.95 14.96 -5.85
CA GLU A 52 -15.91 16.17 -5.02
C GLU A 52 -17.26 16.50 -4.40
N LEU A 53 -18.37 16.24 -5.11
CA LEU A 53 -19.73 16.37 -4.56
C LEU A 53 -19.97 15.33 -3.45
N LEU A 54 -19.58 14.07 -3.67
CA LEU A 54 -19.71 13.02 -2.64
C LEU A 54 -18.84 13.31 -1.40
N ALA A 55 -17.70 13.97 -1.58
CA ALA A 55 -16.83 14.41 -0.49
C ALA A 55 -17.24 15.77 0.12
N ALA A 56 -18.32 16.40 -0.35
CA ALA A 56 -18.70 17.74 0.07
C ALA A 56 -19.02 17.82 1.56
N ASP A 57 -19.61 16.76 2.14
CA ASP A 57 -19.95 16.74 3.56
C ASP A 57 -18.70 16.65 4.46
N ILE A 58 -17.66 15.94 4.02
CA ILE A 58 -16.35 15.95 4.70
C ILE A 58 -15.77 17.37 4.70
N ARG A 59 -15.81 18.05 3.54
CA ARG A 59 -15.35 19.44 3.43
C ARG A 59 -16.18 20.39 4.30
N ARG A 60 -17.50 20.22 4.34
CA ARG A 60 -18.41 21.01 5.20
C ARG A 60 -18.09 20.80 6.67
N GLY A 61 -17.97 19.55 7.12
CA GLY A 61 -17.59 19.22 8.49
C GLY A 61 -16.24 19.82 8.90
N ALA A 62 -15.21 19.68 8.05
CA ALA A 62 -13.92 20.31 8.28
C ALA A 62 -14.00 21.85 8.31
N SER A 63 -14.84 22.45 7.46
CA SER A 63 -15.07 23.91 7.46
C SER A 63 -15.78 24.40 8.71
N LEU A 64 -16.75 23.65 9.24
CA LEU A 64 -17.41 23.95 10.52
C LEU A 64 -16.42 23.88 11.67
N LEU A 65 -15.57 22.85 11.71
CA LEU A 65 -14.51 22.74 12.71
C LEU A 65 -13.55 23.94 12.65
N ARG A 66 -13.13 24.34 11.44
CA ARG A 66 -12.26 25.51 11.25
C ARG A 66 -12.92 26.80 11.76
N ARG A 67 -14.20 27.02 11.46
CA ARG A 67 -14.94 28.19 11.97
C ARG A 67 -15.01 28.23 13.49
N ARG A 68 -15.16 27.07 14.15
CA ARG A 68 -15.15 26.97 15.62
C ARG A 68 -13.85 27.51 16.24
N TYR A 69 -12.73 27.43 15.52
CA TYR A 69 -11.43 27.97 15.94
C TYR A 69 -11.07 29.30 15.25
N GLY A 70 -12.05 30.01 14.66
CA GLY A 70 -11.84 31.32 14.02
C GLY A 70 -11.14 31.28 12.66
N TRP A 71 -11.02 30.11 12.03
CA TRP A 71 -10.32 29.95 10.76
C TRP A 71 -11.30 30.00 9.56
N PRO A 72 -10.86 30.50 8.39
CA PRO A 72 -11.71 30.53 7.20
C PRO A 72 -12.08 29.11 6.75
N PRO A 73 -13.28 28.91 6.18
CA PRO A 73 -13.72 27.61 5.67
C PRO A 73 -12.81 27.11 4.54
N LEU A 74 -12.84 25.80 4.27
CA LEU A 74 -12.11 25.23 3.15
C LEU A 74 -12.81 25.52 1.82
N THR A 75 -12.07 26.06 0.86
CA THR A 75 -12.53 26.25 -0.52
C THR A 75 -12.30 25.02 -1.41
N GLN A 76 -11.46 24.09 -0.95
CA GLN A 76 -11.03 22.88 -1.64
C GLN A 76 -11.28 21.63 -0.77
N SER A 77 -11.07 20.43 -1.31
CA SER A 77 -11.17 19.20 -0.52
C SER A 77 -10.11 19.15 0.58
N VAL A 78 -10.37 18.39 1.65
CA VAL A 78 -9.41 18.19 2.75
C VAL A 78 -8.08 17.65 2.22
N THR A 79 -8.15 16.69 1.30
CA THR A 79 -6.98 16.11 0.64
C THR A 79 -6.20 17.14 -0.18
N ALA A 80 -6.88 17.97 -0.97
CA ALA A 80 -6.22 19.06 -1.68
C ALA A 80 -5.56 20.04 -0.71
N PHE A 81 -6.24 20.37 0.39
CA PHE A 81 -5.73 21.28 1.42
C PHE A 81 -4.45 20.73 2.07
N ALA A 82 -4.37 19.42 2.30
CA ALA A 82 -3.17 18.78 2.84
C ALA A 82 -1.92 19.01 1.98
N GLY A 83 -2.08 19.14 0.66
CA GLY A 83 -0.97 19.44 -0.26
C GLY A 83 -0.42 20.87 -0.13
N ARG A 84 -1.14 21.78 0.55
CA ARG A 84 -0.70 23.14 0.85
C ARG A 84 0.02 23.25 2.19
N LEU A 85 0.04 22.16 2.98
CA LEU A 85 0.78 22.14 4.23
C LEU A 85 2.29 22.08 3.94
N PRO A 86 3.14 22.57 4.87
CA PRO A 86 4.57 22.73 4.64
C PRO A 86 5.29 21.47 4.16
N LEU A 87 4.85 20.30 4.61
CA LEU A 87 5.47 19.02 4.25
C LEU A 87 4.41 17.93 4.07
N TYR A 88 4.47 17.23 2.94
CA TYR A 88 3.65 16.07 2.65
C TYR A 88 4.54 14.87 2.31
N LEU A 89 4.66 13.92 3.23
CA LEU A 89 5.49 12.73 3.10
C LEU A 89 4.70 11.58 2.46
N VAL A 90 5.32 10.92 1.48
CA VAL A 90 4.80 9.70 0.87
C VAL A 90 5.78 8.57 1.17
N ALA A 91 5.34 7.61 1.99
CA ALA A 91 6.14 6.44 2.39
C ALA A 91 6.18 5.38 1.27
N SER A 92 6.59 5.79 0.07
CA SER A 92 6.64 4.99 -1.15
C SER A 92 7.65 5.62 -2.12
N VAL A 93 7.68 5.17 -3.37
CA VAL A 93 8.52 5.72 -4.44
C VAL A 93 7.69 6.19 -5.64
N PRO A 94 8.14 7.23 -6.38
CA PRO A 94 7.43 7.72 -7.57
C PRO A 94 7.19 6.63 -8.61
N GLU A 95 8.12 5.68 -8.75
CA GLU A 95 8.07 4.56 -9.69
C GLU A 95 6.91 3.59 -9.44
N PHE A 96 6.36 3.58 -8.23
CA PHE A 96 5.15 2.81 -7.89
C PHE A 96 3.88 3.67 -7.95
N ASP A 97 4.02 4.99 -8.02
CA ASP A 97 2.93 5.96 -7.96
C ASP A 97 2.86 6.86 -9.20
N TYR A 98 2.88 6.23 -10.38
CA TYR A 98 2.67 6.86 -11.69
C TYR A 98 3.68 7.94 -12.08
N GLN A 99 4.78 8.11 -11.34
CA GLN A 99 5.83 9.10 -11.59
C GLN A 99 5.27 10.50 -11.88
N ARG A 100 4.30 10.93 -11.05
CA ARG A 100 3.56 12.18 -11.25
C ARG A 100 4.47 13.40 -11.24
N ALA A 101 4.40 14.21 -12.31
CA ALA A 101 5.11 15.49 -12.41
C ALA A 101 4.27 16.67 -11.88
N ASP A 102 2.99 16.45 -11.61
CA ASP A 102 2.03 17.50 -11.21
C ASP A 102 1.92 17.73 -9.70
N LEU A 103 2.86 17.18 -8.92
CA LEU A 103 2.84 17.25 -7.47
C LEU A 103 3.40 18.59 -6.96
N PRO A 104 2.80 19.17 -5.89
CA PRO A 104 3.37 20.36 -5.26
C PRO A 104 4.81 20.14 -4.76
N PRO A 105 5.64 21.20 -4.71
CA PRO A 105 7.02 21.11 -4.22
C PRO A 105 7.11 20.84 -2.71
N THR A 106 6.00 20.75 -1.99
CA THR A 106 5.92 20.32 -0.57
C THR A 106 5.85 18.79 -0.44
N VAL A 107 5.60 18.06 -1.53
CA VAL A 107 5.51 16.60 -1.54
C VAL A 107 6.91 15.98 -1.59
N ARG A 108 7.17 15.02 -0.69
CA ARG A 108 8.42 14.28 -0.62
C ARG A 108 8.13 12.79 -0.58
N TYR A 109 8.56 12.06 -1.60
CA TYR A 109 8.68 10.61 -1.51
C TYR A 109 9.92 10.30 -0.68
N VAL A 110 9.72 9.59 0.42
CA VAL A 110 10.81 9.24 1.34
C VAL A 110 11.25 7.80 1.17
N GLY A 111 10.51 6.98 0.42
CA GLY A 111 10.69 5.54 0.37
C GLY A 111 9.82 4.81 1.41
N PRO A 112 9.73 3.46 1.35
CA PRO A 112 8.92 2.68 2.28
C PRO A 112 9.41 2.81 3.73
N CYS A 113 8.50 3.18 4.65
CA CYS A 113 8.72 3.15 6.09
C CYS A 113 8.11 1.88 6.68
N LEU A 114 8.78 0.74 6.49
CA LEU A 114 8.26 -0.56 6.89
C LEU A 114 8.72 -0.93 8.30
N TRP A 115 7.81 -1.53 9.07
CA TRP A 115 8.19 -2.21 10.30
C TRP A 115 8.77 -3.58 9.96
N GLU A 116 10.00 -3.83 10.35
CA GLU A 116 10.69 -5.09 10.03
C GLU A 116 10.53 -6.14 11.13
N GLY A 117 10.07 -5.77 12.33
CA GLY A 117 10.11 -6.64 13.50
C GLY A 117 11.03 -6.08 14.59
N PRO A 118 10.96 -6.61 15.83
CA PRO A 118 11.99 -6.40 16.83
C PRO A 118 13.40 -6.67 16.28
N ARG A 119 14.39 -5.90 16.73
CA ARG A 119 15.80 -6.16 16.43
C ARG A 119 16.27 -7.38 17.24
N GLY A 120 17.08 -8.24 16.64
CA GLY A 120 17.65 -9.43 17.30
C GLY A 120 16.75 -10.66 17.36
N GLU A 121 15.53 -10.60 16.80
CA GLU A 121 14.67 -11.78 16.65
C GLU A 121 15.21 -12.68 15.53
N VAL A 122 15.33 -13.98 15.79
CA VAL A 122 15.79 -14.98 14.82
C VAL A 122 14.61 -15.55 14.01
N PRO A 123 14.82 -15.98 12.75
CA PRO A 123 13.78 -16.64 11.98
C PRO A 123 13.34 -17.95 12.67
N PRO A 124 12.05 -18.33 12.58
CA PRO A 124 11.59 -19.61 13.10
C PRO A 124 12.33 -20.79 12.45
N ALA A 125 12.73 -21.81 13.23
CA ALA A 125 13.49 -22.96 12.72
C ALA A 125 12.79 -23.70 11.57
N TRP A 126 11.46 -23.82 11.62
CA TRP A 126 10.72 -24.47 10.53
C TRP A 126 10.86 -23.77 9.18
N LEU A 127 11.21 -22.47 9.16
CA LEU A 127 11.38 -21.70 7.94
C LEU A 127 12.64 -22.14 7.19
N THR A 128 13.68 -22.59 7.89
CA THR A 128 14.87 -23.18 7.25
C THR A 128 14.61 -24.61 6.75
N ASP A 129 13.72 -25.33 7.42
CA ASP A 129 13.37 -26.72 7.07
C ASP A 129 12.45 -26.83 5.85
N LEU A 130 11.84 -25.71 5.44
CA LEU A 130 10.99 -25.68 4.25
C LEU A 130 11.81 -26.03 2.99
N PRO A 131 11.39 -27.02 2.18
CA PRO A 131 12.16 -27.47 1.02
C PRO A 131 12.50 -26.33 0.04
N ALA A 132 13.70 -26.36 -0.55
CA ALA A 132 14.16 -25.31 -1.45
C ALA A 132 13.80 -25.57 -2.93
N ASP A 133 13.33 -26.79 -3.25
CA ASP A 133 13.00 -27.24 -4.61
C ASP A 133 11.64 -26.71 -5.12
N ARG A 134 10.88 -26.01 -4.28
CA ARG A 134 9.55 -25.50 -4.60
C ARG A 134 9.40 -24.03 -4.24
N PRO A 135 8.69 -23.23 -5.06
CA PRO A 135 8.46 -21.83 -4.77
C PRO A 135 7.58 -21.67 -3.51
N LEU A 136 7.98 -20.74 -2.65
CA LEU A 136 7.22 -20.35 -1.47
C LEU A 136 6.17 -19.28 -1.83
N ILE A 137 4.91 -19.58 -1.54
CA ILE A 137 3.77 -18.65 -1.64
C ILE A 137 3.45 -18.14 -0.24
N TYR A 138 3.77 -16.87 0.01
CA TYR A 138 3.39 -16.21 1.25
C TYR A 138 1.97 -15.65 1.12
N VAL A 139 1.07 -16.04 2.02
CA VAL A 139 -0.34 -15.64 1.99
C VAL A 139 -0.70 -14.89 3.27
N THR A 140 -1.22 -13.68 3.14
CA THR A 140 -1.58 -12.84 4.30
C THR A 140 -2.73 -11.87 4.00
N GLU A 141 -3.59 -11.61 4.98
CA GLU A 141 -4.59 -10.53 4.89
C GLU A 141 -4.21 -9.27 5.67
N GLY A 142 -3.01 -9.27 6.29
CA GLY A 142 -2.51 -8.19 7.14
C GLY A 142 -2.85 -8.38 8.62
N THR A 143 -2.91 -7.27 9.35
CA THR A 143 -3.14 -7.27 10.81
C THR A 143 -4.55 -6.86 11.19
N VAL A 144 -5.19 -6.00 10.40
CA VAL A 144 -6.53 -5.48 10.64
C VAL A 144 -7.47 -5.96 9.53
N HIS A 145 -8.60 -6.53 9.94
CA HIS A 145 -9.50 -7.21 9.02
C HIS A 145 -10.94 -6.75 9.25
N ALA A 146 -11.62 -6.32 8.18
CA ALA A 146 -13.04 -5.95 8.21
C ALA A 146 -13.97 -7.08 7.76
N LYS A 147 -13.43 -8.15 7.18
CA LYS A 147 -14.18 -9.20 6.49
C LYS A 147 -13.69 -10.59 6.87
N ALA A 148 -14.48 -11.59 6.49
CA ALA A 148 -14.10 -13.00 6.56
C ALA A 148 -12.75 -13.27 5.84
N PRO A 149 -12.00 -14.31 6.24
CA PRO A 149 -10.68 -14.62 5.71
C PRO A 149 -10.74 -15.27 4.31
N ILE A 150 -11.26 -14.52 3.33
CA ILE A 150 -11.55 -15.04 1.98
C ILE A 150 -10.28 -15.46 1.24
N VAL A 151 -9.17 -14.73 1.42
CA VAL A 151 -7.90 -15.01 0.73
C VAL A 151 -7.24 -16.22 1.37
N LEU A 152 -7.22 -16.27 2.70
CA LEU A 152 -6.59 -17.38 3.42
C LEU A 152 -7.32 -18.70 3.12
N ARG A 153 -8.66 -18.70 3.14
CA ARG A 153 -9.48 -19.87 2.81
C ARG A 153 -9.31 -20.31 1.36
N ALA A 154 -9.35 -19.37 0.42
CA ALA A 154 -9.15 -19.68 -0.99
C ALA A 154 -7.73 -20.22 -1.26
N ALA A 155 -6.72 -19.70 -0.57
CA ALA A 155 -5.34 -20.16 -0.71
C ALA A 155 -5.14 -21.56 -0.13
N LEU A 156 -5.71 -21.87 1.05
CA LEU A 156 -5.62 -23.21 1.63
C LEU A 156 -6.11 -24.27 0.65
N ALA A 157 -7.29 -24.09 0.07
CA ALA A 157 -7.82 -25.04 -0.90
C ALA A 157 -7.11 -24.96 -2.27
N GLY A 158 -6.75 -23.75 -2.73
CA GLY A 158 -6.19 -23.54 -4.07
C GLY A 158 -4.75 -24.02 -4.23
N LEU A 159 -3.98 -24.00 -3.14
CA LEU A 159 -2.58 -24.46 -3.13
C LEU A 159 -2.46 -25.97 -2.84
N ALA A 160 -3.53 -26.63 -2.39
CA ALA A 160 -3.49 -28.03 -2.00
C ALA A 160 -2.99 -28.94 -3.14
N GLY A 161 -1.94 -29.73 -2.87
CA GLY A 161 -1.38 -30.68 -3.83
C GLY A 161 -0.66 -30.06 -5.04
N ARG A 162 -0.49 -28.74 -5.06
CA ARG A 162 0.24 -28.02 -6.11
C ARG A 162 1.75 -28.07 -5.86
N PRO A 163 2.60 -27.90 -6.89
CA PRO A 163 4.07 -27.97 -6.77
C PRO A 163 4.67 -26.71 -6.12
N VAL A 164 4.07 -26.24 -5.03
CA VAL A 164 4.45 -25.02 -4.30
C VAL A 164 4.33 -25.26 -2.80
N GLN A 165 4.95 -24.41 -2.00
CA GLN A 165 4.75 -24.38 -0.56
C GLN A 165 3.95 -23.15 -0.16
N GLY A 166 2.88 -23.33 0.61
CA GLY A 166 2.12 -22.21 1.17
C GLY A 166 2.55 -21.91 2.59
N VAL A 167 2.84 -20.65 2.90
CA VAL A 167 2.86 -20.18 4.30
C VAL A 167 1.75 -19.13 4.45
N VAL A 168 0.75 -19.48 5.25
CA VAL A 168 -0.45 -18.69 5.48
C VAL A 168 -0.37 -18.06 6.86
N THR A 169 -0.27 -16.74 6.93
CA THR A 169 -0.32 -16.02 8.21
C THR A 169 -1.72 -15.45 8.48
N THR A 170 -2.31 -15.73 9.65
CA THR A 170 -3.65 -15.22 10.00
C THR A 170 -3.65 -13.81 10.56
N GLY A 171 -2.52 -13.34 11.08
CA GLY A 171 -2.38 -12.07 11.77
C GLY A 171 -2.65 -12.20 13.27
N PRO A 172 -2.12 -11.29 14.10
CA PRO A 172 -2.11 -11.44 15.56
C PRO A 172 -3.51 -11.45 16.17
N GLN A 173 -4.45 -10.76 15.53
CA GLN A 173 -5.83 -10.59 16.00
C GLN A 173 -6.78 -11.71 15.57
N ARG A 174 -6.29 -12.72 14.84
CA ARG A 174 -7.11 -13.80 14.28
C ARG A 174 -6.49 -15.14 14.60
N SER A 175 -7.21 -15.94 15.39
CA SER A 175 -6.83 -17.32 15.67
C SER A 175 -6.71 -18.13 14.37
N PRO A 176 -5.68 -18.98 14.21
CA PRO A 176 -5.61 -19.95 13.13
C PRO A 176 -6.84 -20.85 12.98
N SER A 177 -7.56 -21.12 14.09
CA SER A 177 -8.74 -21.98 14.11
C SER A 177 -9.91 -21.48 13.23
N VAL A 178 -9.91 -20.22 12.79
CA VAL A 178 -10.94 -19.70 11.86
C VAL A 178 -10.84 -20.31 10.46
N LEU A 179 -9.70 -20.93 10.15
CA LEU A 179 -9.41 -21.68 8.95
C LEU A 179 -9.70 -23.16 9.21
N ALA A 180 -10.94 -23.47 9.61
CA ALA A 180 -11.38 -24.82 9.92
C ALA A 180 -11.16 -25.78 8.73
N GLY A 181 -10.81 -27.04 9.03
CA GLY A 181 -10.60 -28.10 8.06
C GLY A 181 -9.20 -28.73 8.13
N ALA A 182 -8.97 -29.72 7.27
CA ALA A 182 -7.65 -30.33 7.12
C ALA A 182 -6.69 -29.36 6.42
N VAL A 183 -5.52 -29.14 7.01
CA VAL A 183 -4.45 -28.34 6.38
C VAL A 183 -3.74 -29.21 5.34
N PRO A 184 -3.61 -28.79 4.07
CA PRO A 184 -2.89 -29.56 3.07
C PRO A 184 -1.42 -29.77 3.48
N PRO A 185 -0.80 -30.92 3.16
CA PRO A 185 0.58 -31.21 3.56
C PRO A 185 1.62 -30.20 3.09
N ASN A 186 1.35 -29.51 1.97
CA ASN A 186 2.24 -28.49 1.41
C ASN A 186 1.94 -27.05 1.89
N VAL A 187 1.05 -26.89 2.86
CA VAL A 187 0.68 -25.59 3.43
C VAL A 187 0.93 -25.59 4.93
N ARG A 188 1.56 -24.52 5.41
CA ARG A 188 1.73 -24.23 6.83
C ARG A 188 0.89 -23.02 7.21
N ILE A 189 0.22 -23.08 8.35
CA ILE A 189 -0.51 -21.96 8.93
C ILE A 189 0.26 -21.46 10.15
N GLU A 190 0.48 -20.16 10.20
CA GLU A 190 1.08 -19.48 11.34
C GLU A 190 0.19 -18.32 11.78
N GLN A 191 0.16 -18.01 13.07
CA GLN A 191 -0.57 -16.84 13.52
C GLN A 191 0.18 -15.56 13.15
N TRP A 192 1.49 -15.55 13.41
CA TRP A 192 2.34 -14.40 13.17
C TRP A 192 3.78 -14.83 12.89
N VAL A 193 4.36 -14.22 11.86
CA VAL A 193 5.79 -14.30 11.55
C VAL A 193 6.20 -12.91 11.06
N PRO A 194 7.33 -12.35 11.51
CA PRO A 194 7.85 -11.12 10.92
C PRO A 194 7.98 -11.27 9.41
N GLN A 195 7.28 -10.41 8.67
CA GLN A 195 7.11 -10.54 7.22
C GLN A 195 8.46 -10.60 6.48
N ARG A 196 9.50 -9.90 6.98
CA ARG A 196 10.85 -9.90 6.39
C ARG A 196 11.37 -11.31 6.13
N TRP A 197 11.20 -12.23 7.08
CA TRP A 197 11.72 -13.60 7.00
C TRP A 197 11.02 -14.40 5.91
N LEU A 198 9.71 -14.22 5.76
CA LEU A 198 8.95 -14.88 4.70
C LEU A 198 9.31 -14.31 3.33
N LEU A 199 9.51 -12.99 3.23
CA LEU A 199 9.83 -12.32 1.98
C LEU A 199 11.22 -12.66 1.43
N GLU A 200 12.19 -12.97 2.28
CA GLU A 200 13.52 -13.45 1.86
C GLU A 200 13.47 -14.74 1.04
N ARG A 201 12.43 -15.56 1.27
CA ARG A 201 12.23 -16.84 0.56
C ARG A 201 11.04 -16.84 -0.40
N ALA A 202 10.14 -15.88 -0.30
CA ALA A 202 8.90 -15.88 -1.06
C ALA A 202 9.18 -15.71 -2.56
N ALA A 203 8.62 -16.62 -3.37
CA ALA A 203 8.55 -16.45 -4.81
C ALA A 203 7.36 -15.55 -5.21
N LEU A 204 6.33 -15.50 -4.37
CA LEU A 204 5.11 -14.73 -4.62
C LEU A 204 4.39 -14.41 -3.31
N VAL A 205 3.74 -13.23 -3.25
CA VAL A 205 2.84 -12.86 -2.15
C VAL A 205 1.38 -12.82 -2.62
N VAL A 206 0.49 -13.55 -1.93
CA VAL A 206 -0.96 -13.41 -2.09
C VAL A 206 -1.48 -12.58 -0.92
N THR A 207 -2.10 -11.43 -1.22
CA THR A 207 -2.54 -10.50 -0.16
C THR A 207 -3.84 -9.80 -0.49
N THR A 208 -4.51 -9.25 0.53
CA THR A 208 -5.58 -8.28 0.34
C THR A 208 -5.10 -6.96 -0.22
N GLY A 209 -3.81 -6.62 -0.11
CA GLY A 209 -3.24 -5.41 -0.69
C GLY A 209 -3.06 -4.26 0.29
N GLY A 210 -2.94 -4.55 1.59
CA GLY A 210 -2.57 -3.54 2.57
C GLY A 210 -1.18 -2.96 2.27
N SER A 211 -1.02 -1.65 2.48
CA SER A 211 0.19 -0.91 2.07
C SER A 211 1.49 -1.54 2.58
N GLY A 212 1.53 -2.02 3.83
CA GLY A 212 2.73 -2.67 4.40
C GLY A 212 3.11 -4.00 3.73
N SER A 213 2.14 -4.83 3.35
CA SER A 213 2.40 -6.09 2.64
C SER A 213 2.80 -5.85 1.19
N VAL A 214 2.15 -4.90 0.52
CA VAL A 214 2.49 -4.53 -0.87
C VAL A 214 3.89 -3.94 -0.94
N LEU A 215 4.19 -2.92 -0.14
CA LEU A 215 5.50 -2.29 -0.13
C LEU A 215 6.59 -3.23 0.36
N GLY A 216 6.30 -4.11 1.33
CA GLY A 216 7.23 -5.15 1.78
C GLY A 216 7.60 -6.11 0.65
N ALA A 217 6.61 -6.68 -0.04
CA ALA A 217 6.84 -7.59 -1.15
C ALA A 217 7.65 -6.92 -2.27
N LEU A 218 7.27 -5.70 -2.67
CA LEU A 218 7.96 -4.96 -3.72
C LEU A 218 9.39 -4.55 -3.31
N ARG A 219 9.64 -4.20 -2.05
CA ARG A 219 10.99 -3.93 -1.52
C ARG A 219 11.86 -5.18 -1.57
N ALA A 220 11.30 -6.35 -1.32
CA ALA A 220 11.98 -7.64 -1.47
C ALA A 220 12.07 -8.13 -2.93
N GLY A 221 11.51 -7.39 -3.88
CA GLY A 221 11.48 -7.79 -5.28
C GLY A 221 10.56 -8.97 -5.58
N VAL A 222 9.56 -9.21 -4.74
CA VAL A 222 8.62 -10.32 -4.84
C VAL A 222 7.30 -9.85 -5.50
N PRO A 223 6.83 -10.52 -6.57
CA PRO A 223 5.59 -10.16 -7.24
C PRO A 223 4.35 -10.57 -6.43
N LEU A 224 3.18 -10.02 -6.81
CA LEU A 224 1.96 -10.15 -6.02
C LEU A 224 0.74 -10.69 -6.78
N VAL A 225 -0.13 -11.37 -6.04
CA VAL A 225 -1.55 -11.55 -6.37
C VAL A 225 -2.36 -10.78 -5.31
N VAL A 226 -3.12 -9.78 -5.74
CA VAL A 226 -3.86 -8.89 -4.84
C VAL A 226 -5.37 -9.11 -4.95
N VAL A 227 -6.01 -9.36 -3.80
CA VAL A 227 -7.47 -9.52 -3.66
C VAL A 227 -8.05 -8.37 -2.82
N PRO A 228 -8.30 -7.19 -3.41
CA PRO A 228 -8.60 -5.98 -2.65
C PRO A 228 -10.00 -6.01 -2.05
N THR A 229 -10.10 -5.95 -0.72
CA THR A 229 -11.36 -6.09 0.01
C THR A 229 -11.95 -4.78 0.53
N ALA A 230 -11.13 -3.84 1.02
CA ALA A 230 -11.57 -2.63 1.69
C ALA A 230 -10.51 -1.51 1.69
N TRP A 231 -10.91 -0.31 2.11
CA TRP A 231 -10.04 0.85 2.36
C TRP A 231 -9.13 1.21 1.17
N ASP A 232 -7.82 1.22 1.38
CA ASP A 232 -6.75 1.54 0.45
C ASP A 232 -6.42 0.41 -0.53
N GLN A 233 -6.85 -0.81 -0.23
CA GLN A 233 -6.43 -1.99 -0.95
C GLN A 233 -6.73 -1.97 -2.46
N PRO A 234 -7.90 -1.47 -2.93
CA PRO A 234 -8.14 -1.34 -4.37
C PRO A 234 -7.11 -0.43 -5.05
N GLU A 235 -6.75 0.70 -4.44
CA GLU A 235 -5.77 1.65 -4.97
C GLU A 235 -4.37 1.04 -5.07
N ASN A 236 -3.97 0.25 -4.06
CA ASN A 236 -2.70 -0.47 -4.08
C ASN A 236 -2.69 -1.58 -5.14
N ALA A 237 -3.79 -2.34 -5.25
CA ALA A 237 -3.92 -3.41 -6.24
C ALA A 237 -3.79 -2.88 -7.68
N TRP A 238 -4.34 -1.69 -7.95
CA TRP A 238 -4.20 -1.05 -9.26
C TRP A 238 -2.77 -0.61 -9.57
N ARG A 239 -2.02 -0.12 -8.57
CA ARG A 239 -0.59 0.21 -8.75
C ARG A 239 0.28 -1.03 -8.96
N VAL A 240 -0.05 -2.14 -8.28
CA VAL A 240 0.58 -3.45 -8.54
C VAL A 240 0.36 -3.88 -9.99
N VAL A 241 -0.87 -3.78 -10.50
CA VAL A 241 -1.18 -4.12 -11.90
C VAL A 241 -0.50 -3.16 -12.87
N TRP A 242 -0.60 -1.85 -12.62
CA TRP A 242 -0.02 -0.81 -13.49
C TRP A 242 1.50 -0.95 -13.61
N SER A 243 2.18 -1.23 -12.50
CA SER A 243 3.63 -1.43 -12.50
C SER A 243 4.07 -2.76 -13.11
N GLY A 244 3.13 -3.65 -13.44
CA GLY A 244 3.41 -4.98 -13.97
C GLY A 244 4.06 -5.92 -12.96
N ALA A 245 4.00 -5.62 -11.66
CA ALA A 245 4.60 -6.42 -10.58
C ALA A 245 3.61 -7.42 -9.96
N GLY A 246 2.41 -7.54 -10.52
CA GLY A 246 1.44 -8.55 -10.08
C GLY A 246 0.11 -8.45 -10.79
N VAL A 247 -0.84 -9.27 -10.32
CA VAL A 247 -2.22 -9.32 -10.83
C VAL A 247 -3.23 -9.00 -9.74
N ARG A 248 -4.43 -8.59 -10.15
CA ARG A 248 -5.56 -8.32 -9.27
C ARG A 248 -6.67 -9.34 -9.51
N LEU A 249 -7.18 -9.94 -8.44
CA LEU A 249 -8.36 -10.79 -8.45
C LEU A 249 -9.49 -10.10 -7.67
N SER A 250 -10.69 -10.03 -8.24
CA SER A 250 -11.85 -9.49 -7.53
C SER A 250 -12.20 -10.36 -6.31
N PRO A 251 -12.57 -9.80 -5.14
CA PRO A 251 -13.04 -10.59 -4.00
C PRO A 251 -14.18 -11.54 -4.34
N ARG A 252 -15.11 -11.12 -5.22
CA ARG A 252 -16.24 -11.97 -5.68
C ARG A 252 -15.78 -13.16 -6.53
N GLN A 253 -14.56 -13.10 -7.05
CA GLN A 253 -13.95 -14.12 -7.89
C GLN A 253 -12.83 -14.87 -7.17
N CYS A 254 -12.64 -14.64 -5.87
CA CYS A 254 -11.61 -15.28 -5.05
C CYS A 254 -12.01 -16.72 -4.69
N THR A 255 -12.04 -17.60 -5.71
CA THR A 255 -12.22 -19.04 -5.54
C THR A 255 -10.86 -19.75 -5.55
N PRO A 256 -10.75 -20.97 -4.97
CA PRO A 256 -9.51 -21.75 -4.97
C PRO A 256 -8.84 -21.86 -6.34
N ASP A 257 -9.60 -22.26 -7.36
CA ASP A 257 -9.07 -22.42 -8.73
C ASP A 257 -8.61 -21.12 -9.35
N ARG A 258 -9.36 -20.03 -9.14
CA ARG A 258 -9.00 -18.72 -9.71
C ARG A 258 -7.80 -18.12 -9.01
N LEU A 259 -7.66 -18.34 -7.70
CA LEU A 259 -6.47 -17.95 -6.95
C LEU A 259 -5.26 -18.74 -7.45
N TRP A 260 -5.36 -20.06 -7.61
CA TRP A 260 -4.28 -20.87 -8.18
C TRP A 260 -3.87 -20.38 -9.57
N ARG A 261 -4.82 -20.19 -10.49
CA ARG A 261 -4.51 -19.68 -11.84
C ARG A 261 -3.80 -18.31 -11.81
N ALA A 262 -4.13 -17.44 -10.87
CA ALA A 262 -3.45 -16.17 -10.69
C ALA A 262 -2.01 -16.36 -10.18
N VAL A 263 -1.81 -17.26 -9.22
CA VAL A 263 -0.48 -17.65 -8.72
C VAL A 263 0.37 -18.25 -9.84
N GLU A 264 -0.16 -19.24 -10.54
CA GLU A 264 0.49 -19.93 -11.66
C GLU A 264 0.88 -18.95 -12.77
N ARG A 265 0.00 -18.02 -13.13
CA ARG A 265 0.30 -16.97 -14.11
C ARG A 265 1.49 -16.11 -13.68
N VAL A 266 1.50 -15.64 -12.43
CA VAL A 266 2.55 -14.74 -11.95
C VAL A 266 3.89 -15.46 -11.84
N LEU A 267 3.89 -16.73 -11.43
CA LEU A 267 5.10 -17.56 -11.40
C LEU A 267 5.61 -17.93 -12.80
N GLY A 268 4.70 -18.14 -13.76
CA GLY A 268 5.03 -18.58 -15.12
C GLY A 268 5.49 -17.45 -16.05
N ASP A 269 5.20 -16.19 -15.73
CA ASP A 269 5.61 -15.03 -16.53
C ASP A 269 6.74 -14.25 -15.83
N PRO A 270 7.99 -14.34 -16.34
CA PRO A 270 9.14 -13.70 -15.71
C PRO A 270 9.07 -12.17 -15.68
N ALA A 271 8.18 -11.55 -16.47
CA ALA A 271 8.01 -10.10 -16.47
C ALA A 271 7.55 -9.57 -15.09
N PHE A 272 6.72 -10.33 -14.36
CA PHE A 272 6.26 -9.92 -13.03
C PHE A 272 7.41 -9.82 -12.03
N GLN A 273 8.28 -10.84 -12.03
CA GLN A 273 9.47 -10.86 -11.19
C GLN A 273 10.45 -9.74 -11.58
N ALA A 274 10.66 -9.51 -12.88
CA ALA A 274 11.53 -8.44 -13.36
C ALA A 274 11.04 -7.06 -12.93
N ASN A 275 9.72 -6.80 -13.03
CA ASN A 275 9.11 -5.54 -12.60
C ASN A 275 9.16 -5.36 -11.09
N ALA A 276 8.92 -6.41 -10.30
CA ALA A 276 9.06 -6.36 -8.85
C ALA A 276 10.50 -6.03 -8.45
N ARG A 277 11.51 -6.66 -9.09
CA ARG A 277 12.94 -6.35 -8.86
C ARG A 277 13.31 -4.92 -9.27
N ARG A 278 12.76 -4.40 -10.36
CA ARG A 278 12.95 -3.00 -10.78
C ARG A 278 12.44 -2.03 -9.71
N LEU A 279 11.28 -2.32 -9.12
CA LEU A 279 10.74 -1.53 -8.01
C LEU A 279 11.58 -1.67 -6.74
N ALA A 280 12.08 -2.88 -6.43
CA ALA A 280 13.00 -3.09 -5.31
C ALA A 280 14.25 -2.20 -5.44
N GLN A 281 14.85 -2.15 -6.64
CA GLN A 281 16.01 -1.30 -6.93
C GLN A 281 15.68 0.19 -6.78
N ALA A 282 14.49 0.63 -7.21
CA ALA A 282 14.04 2.00 -7.00
C ALA A 282 13.88 2.32 -5.50
N MET A 283 13.25 1.42 -4.74
CA MET A 283 13.06 1.55 -3.29
C MET A 283 14.37 1.52 -2.50
N ALA A 284 15.39 0.81 -2.98
CA ALA A 284 16.71 0.74 -2.34
C ALA A 284 17.49 2.07 -2.36
N ARG A 285 17.09 3.01 -3.22
CA ARG A 285 17.67 4.37 -3.28
C ARG A 285 17.25 5.26 -2.11
N TYR A 286 16.33 4.78 -1.29
CA TYR A 286 15.71 5.54 -0.23
C TYR A 286 15.94 4.87 1.12
N ASP A 287 16.31 5.69 2.11
CA ASP A 287 16.16 5.35 3.52
C ASP A 287 14.89 6.04 4.06
N GLY A 288 13.75 5.34 3.96
CA GLY A 288 12.43 5.84 4.38
C GLY A 288 12.43 6.51 5.74
N PRO A 289 12.72 5.76 6.81
CA PRO A 289 12.74 6.29 8.17
C PRO A 289 13.73 7.44 8.36
N ALA A 290 14.98 7.31 7.89
CA ALA A 290 15.99 8.37 8.11
C ALA A 290 15.66 9.65 7.33
N THR A 291 15.22 9.51 6.07
CA THR A 291 14.82 10.66 5.22
C THR A 291 13.60 11.37 5.81
N ALA A 292 12.61 10.61 6.30
CA ALA A 292 11.45 11.18 6.97
C ALA A 292 11.84 11.94 8.24
N ALA A 293 12.69 11.35 9.10
CA ALA A 293 13.19 11.98 10.31
C ALA A 293 13.91 13.31 10.01
N ALA A 294 14.87 13.31 9.07
CA ALA A 294 15.62 14.50 8.70
C ALA A 294 14.71 15.64 8.16
N LEU A 295 13.69 15.29 7.37
CA LEU A 295 12.71 16.27 6.87
C LEU A 295 11.83 16.84 8.00
N LEU A 296 11.44 16.00 8.96
CA LEU A 296 10.65 16.43 10.12
C LEU A 296 11.48 17.33 11.06
N GLU A 297 12.73 16.97 11.33
CA GLU A 297 13.67 17.79 12.12
C GLU A 297 13.92 19.15 11.45
N THR A 298 14.14 19.16 10.13
CA THR A 298 14.29 20.40 9.36
C THR A 298 13.04 21.27 9.44
N LEU A 299 11.85 20.67 9.35
CA LEU A 299 10.59 21.40 9.46
C LEU A 299 10.41 21.99 10.87
N ALA A 300 10.76 21.23 11.91
CA ALA A 300 10.68 21.68 13.30
C ALA A 300 11.61 22.87 13.56
N ALA A 301 12.87 22.80 13.11
CA ALA A 301 13.86 23.86 13.28
C ALA A 301 13.45 25.18 12.61
N ARG A 302 12.84 25.13 11.42
CA ARG A 302 12.31 26.33 10.73
C ARG A 302 11.16 26.98 11.50
N GLY A 303 10.36 26.19 12.20
CA GLY A 303 9.29 26.69 13.05
C GLY A 303 9.79 27.40 14.31
N THR A 304 10.97 27.01 14.83
CA THR A 304 11.58 27.60 16.03
C THR A 304 12.22 28.96 15.73
N VAL A 305 13.00 29.06 14.65
CA VAL A 305 13.67 30.31 14.24
C VAL A 305 12.65 31.43 13.95
N GLN A 306 11.50 31.10 13.38
CA GLN A 306 10.43 32.07 13.12
C GLN A 306 9.63 32.48 14.37
N GLN A 307 9.78 31.79 15.50
CA GLN A 307 9.15 32.16 16.78
C GLN A 307 10.06 33.02 17.67
N GLU A 308 11.38 32.97 17.49
CA GLU A 308 12.33 33.78 18.27
C GLU A 308 12.54 35.19 17.70
N GLU A 309 12.24 35.40 16.42
CA GLU A 309 12.40 36.69 15.72
C GLU A 309 11.12 37.55 15.63
N GLY A 310 10.01 37.15 16.28
CA GLY A 310 8.71 37.85 16.24
C GLY A 310 8.12 38.12 17.62
#